data_AF-A0A7J2PZI8-F1
#
_entry.id   AF-A0A7J2PZI8-F1
#
_cell.length_a   1.000
_cell.length_b   1.000
_cell.length_c   1.000
_cell.angle_alpha   90.00
_cell.angle_beta   90.00
_cell.angle_gamma   90.00
#
_symmetry.space_group_name_H-M   'P 1'
#
loop_
_entity.id
_entity.type
_entity.pdbx_description
1 polymer ?
#
loop_
_entity_poly.entity_id
_entity_poly.type
_entity_poly.pdbx_seq_one_letter_code
_entity_poly.pdbx_strand_id
1 'polypeptide(L)'
;MTKKGKYHLLSYIIDRHLVFYKSQNRCKKLIAFAIFETDEFNLKIIRTLNEFLKSKLIQYYSVQMSIIEKTKKIYLLNFEATRRDNILQFLNIVHQNLIEKRLNCKILEGSALEKRFLAIIGEKSSSEVIIKEQSGSTLLEADNHTILLDFFSMKLGFLDKNISFLPNFIKIIKNFQKKGFLIFNFIIDINHEIKFCLYFTEIATEIDESVSTERSVNEFLSITVLERKILKIKNFYNFLWRRGISNDYYLLNSFLFLFEYDGVNESNIIKFNRNFEQNLSEIHIKSIRFSENLLFISQNFLFLTLQTLRAEYIQNVIEKYISKFFIYIIILNKLEYEKLLKIRSLESLENIQILNPNQVDDFDFSVFTRRR
;
A
#
# COMPACT_ATOMS: atom_id res chain seq x y z
N MET A 1 39.25 -9.86 -21.04
CA MET A 1 38.11 -10.37 -20.25
C MET A 1 38.09 -9.65 -18.91
N THR A 2 37.22 -8.65 -18.76
CA THR A 2 37.07 -7.85 -17.54
C THR A 2 36.38 -8.66 -16.45
N LYS A 3 37.08 -8.92 -15.34
CA LYS A 3 36.50 -9.48 -14.11
C LYS A 3 35.31 -8.60 -13.70
N LYS A 4 34.08 -9.12 -13.81
CA LYS A 4 32.88 -8.48 -13.24
C LYS A 4 33.11 -8.36 -11.74
N GLY A 5 33.35 -7.14 -11.25
CA GLY A 5 33.56 -6.89 -9.83
C GLY A 5 32.34 -7.34 -9.04
N LYS A 6 32.57 -8.13 -7.98
CA LYS A 6 31.55 -8.40 -6.95
C LYS A 6 31.18 -7.05 -6.34
N TYR A 7 29.95 -6.57 -6.56
CA TYR A 7 29.44 -5.40 -5.85
C TYR A 7 29.13 -5.83 -4.41
N HIS A 8 29.96 -5.42 -3.45
CA HIS A 8 29.64 -5.57 -2.02
C HIS A 8 28.55 -4.55 -1.66
N LEU A 9 27.28 -4.92 -1.86
CA LEU A 9 26.11 -4.07 -1.61
C LEU A 9 26.00 -3.59 -0.14
N LEU A 10 26.70 -4.26 0.78
CA LEU A 10 26.56 -4.11 2.23
C LEU A 10 27.81 -3.49 2.87
N SER A 11 28.39 -2.48 2.23
CA SER A 11 29.46 -1.67 2.84
C SER A 11 28.87 -0.61 3.79
N TYR A 12 28.31 -1.04 4.92
CA TYR A 12 27.78 -0.16 5.96
C TYR A 12 28.44 -0.42 7.33
N ILE A 13 28.26 0.51 8.26
CA ILE A 13 28.61 0.38 9.68
C ILE A 13 27.37 0.69 10.51
N ILE A 14 27.10 -0.12 11.51
CA ILE A 14 26.10 0.18 12.54
C ILE A 14 26.78 0.98 13.65
N ASP A 15 26.18 2.12 13.99
CA ASP A 15 26.62 2.99 15.08
C ASP A 15 25.41 3.43 15.88
N ARG A 16 25.18 2.78 17.02
CA ARG A 16 24.02 2.98 17.90
C ARG A 16 22.71 2.94 17.11
N HIS A 17 22.09 4.08 16.86
CA HIS A 17 20.81 4.25 16.16
C HIS A 17 20.94 4.46 14.65
N LEU A 18 22.15 4.40 14.08
CA LEU A 18 22.40 4.73 12.69
C LEU A 18 23.06 3.59 11.91
N VAL A 19 22.60 3.42 10.67
CA VAL A 19 23.29 2.65 9.63
C VAL A 19 24.02 3.63 8.72
N PHE A 20 25.34 3.69 8.81
CA PHE A 20 26.18 4.53 7.96
C PHE A 20 26.63 3.77 6.71
N TYR A 21 26.35 4.29 5.52
CA TYR A 21 26.89 3.73 4.28
C TYR A 21 28.25 4.33 3.97
N LYS A 22 29.26 3.48 3.77
CA LYS A 22 30.57 3.90 3.26
C LYS A 22 30.41 4.21 1.78
N SER A 23 30.29 5.50 1.42
CA SER A 23 30.42 5.91 0.03
C SER A 23 31.84 5.55 -0.44
N GLN A 24 31.98 4.49 -1.25
CA GLN A 24 33.29 4.01 -1.70
C GLN A 24 33.96 4.92 -2.75
N ASN A 25 33.39 6.07 -3.14
CA ASN A 25 34.11 7.09 -3.91
C ASN A 25 33.36 8.43 -4.01
N ARG A 26 34.11 9.55 -3.88
CA ARG A 26 33.82 10.94 -4.32
C ARG A 26 32.64 11.73 -3.73
N CYS A 27 31.72 11.17 -2.95
CA CYS A 27 30.67 11.99 -2.32
C CYS A 27 31.24 12.80 -1.14
N LYS A 28 31.10 14.13 -1.19
CA LYS A 28 31.40 15.04 -0.04
C LYS A 28 30.46 14.81 1.16
N LYS A 29 29.42 13.97 1.03
CA LYS A 29 28.38 13.75 2.04
C LYS A 29 28.39 12.30 2.51
N LEU A 30 28.29 12.14 3.82
CA LEU A 30 27.95 10.91 4.53
C LEU A 30 26.45 10.66 4.41
N ILE A 31 26.07 9.39 4.26
CA ILE A 31 24.68 8.93 4.21
C ILE A 31 24.45 8.03 5.41
N ALA A 32 23.41 8.31 6.18
CA ALA A 32 23.02 7.50 7.33
C ALA A 32 21.51 7.26 7.37
N PHE A 33 21.12 6.16 8.00
CA PHE A 33 19.72 5.78 8.16
C PHE A 33 19.40 5.50 9.62
N ALA A 34 18.27 6.03 10.10
CA ALA A 34 17.65 5.61 11.35
C ALA A 34 16.33 4.91 11.07
N ILE A 35 15.94 3.96 11.94
CA ILE A 35 14.66 3.27 11.83
C ILE A 35 13.89 3.40 13.13
N PHE A 36 12.59 3.64 13.02
CA PHE A 36 11.67 3.45 14.13
C PHE A 36 10.43 2.66 13.71
N GLU A 37 9.77 2.04 14.68
CA GLU A 37 8.60 1.18 14.48
C GLU A 37 7.36 1.76 15.17
N THR A 38 6.19 1.57 14.56
CA THR A 38 4.87 1.89 15.13
C THR A 38 3.88 0.77 14.83
N ASP A 39 2.81 0.63 15.61
CA ASP A 39 1.82 -0.43 15.35
C ASP A 39 0.87 -0.07 14.18
N GLU A 40 0.54 1.21 14.04
CA GLU A 40 -0.43 1.72 13.06
C GLU A 40 0.11 2.92 12.27
N PHE A 41 -0.56 3.28 11.17
CA PHE A 41 -0.33 4.56 10.52
C PHE A 41 -0.79 5.67 11.46
N ASN A 42 0.03 6.72 11.57
CA ASN A 42 -0.28 7.83 12.47
C ASN A 42 -0.05 9.15 11.74
N LEU A 43 -1.13 9.89 11.53
CA LEU A 43 -1.07 11.16 10.81
C LEU A 43 -0.22 12.21 11.53
N LYS A 44 -0.14 12.18 12.87
CA LYS A 44 0.74 13.07 13.64
C LYS A 44 2.22 12.76 13.39
N ILE A 45 2.56 11.48 13.21
CA ILE A 45 3.92 11.07 12.80
C ILE A 45 4.21 11.59 11.40
N ILE A 46 3.33 11.35 10.41
CA ILE A 46 3.50 11.86 9.04
C ILE A 46 3.69 13.39 9.03
N ARG A 47 2.85 14.13 9.76
CA ARG A 47 2.97 15.60 9.90
C ARG A 47 4.30 16.03 10.52
N THR A 48 4.77 15.32 11.55
CA THR A 48 6.06 15.62 12.20
C THR A 48 7.25 15.32 11.28
N LEU A 49 7.23 14.20 10.55
CA LEU A 49 8.28 13.89 9.57
C LEU A 49 8.30 14.89 8.41
N ASN A 50 7.15 15.39 8.01
CA ASN A 50 7.01 16.46 7.02
C ASN A 50 7.67 17.78 7.48
N GLU A 51 7.56 18.12 8.76
CA GLU A 51 8.28 19.26 9.35
C GLU A 51 9.80 19.04 9.28
N PHE A 52 10.27 17.82 9.55
CA PHE A 52 11.70 17.46 9.44
C PHE A 52 12.22 17.54 8.00
N LEU A 53 11.42 17.12 7.01
CA LEU A 53 11.77 17.31 5.59
C LEU A 53 11.88 18.79 5.23
N LYS A 54 10.90 19.60 5.63
CA LYS A 54 10.87 21.04 5.33
C LYS A 54 12.03 21.80 5.96
N SER A 55 12.41 21.41 7.19
CA SER A 55 13.56 21.95 7.91
C SER A 55 14.91 21.34 7.48
N LYS A 56 14.90 20.37 6.55
CA LYS A 56 16.08 19.66 6.04
C LYS A 56 16.87 18.90 7.13
N LEU A 57 16.22 18.52 8.23
CA LEU A 57 16.79 17.63 9.25
C LEU A 57 16.95 16.21 8.70
N ILE A 58 16.07 15.81 7.79
CA ILE A 58 16.14 14.57 7.01
C ILE A 58 16.04 14.92 5.53
N GLN A 59 16.69 14.11 4.68
CA GLN A 59 16.68 14.31 3.23
C GLN A 59 15.45 13.66 2.58
N TYR A 60 15.05 12.50 3.10
CA TYR A 60 13.79 11.82 2.77
C TYR A 60 13.41 10.89 3.92
N TYR A 61 12.17 10.41 3.92
CA TYR A 61 11.79 9.26 4.74
C TYR A 61 10.95 8.27 3.93
N SER A 62 10.86 7.04 4.42
CA SER A 62 9.97 6.04 3.85
C SER A 62 9.19 5.32 4.92
N VAL A 63 7.97 4.90 4.59
CA VAL A 63 7.15 4.02 5.42
C VAL A 63 7.00 2.69 4.70
N GLN A 64 7.43 1.61 5.35
CA GLN A 64 7.34 0.25 4.87
C GLN A 64 6.29 -0.51 5.68
N MET A 65 5.45 -1.27 4.98
CA MET A 65 4.45 -2.17 5.54
C MET A 65 4.57 -3.54 4.89
N SER A 66 4.66 -4.60 5.70
CA SER A 66 4.52 -5.97 5.20
C SER A 66 3.04 -6.30 5.01
N ILE A 67 2.72 -7.01 3.92
CA ILE A 67 1.34 -7.39 3.60
C ILE A 67 0.90 -8.64 4.36
N ILE A 68 1.81 -9.52 4.80
CA ILE A 68 1.45 -10.86 5.29
C ILE A 68 1.05 -10.84 6.76
N GLU A 69 1.80 -10.09 7.57
CA GLU A 69 1.72 -10.13 9.01
C GLU A 69 1.15 -8.82 9.54
N LYS A 70 0.42 -8.88 10.66
CA LYS A 70 0.16 -7.69 11.50
C LYS A 70 1.49 -7.24 12.12
N THR A 71 2.34 -6.70 11.27
CA THR A 71 3.66 -6.17 11.62
C THR A 71 3.55 -4.67 11.82
N LYS A 72 4.47 -4.20 12.66
CA LYS A 72 4.72 -2.80 12.84
C LYS A 72 5.02 -2.12 11.50
N LYS A 73 4.55 -0.89 11.35
CA LYS A 73 4.97 0.02 10.28
C LYS A 73 6.39 0.46 10.58
N ILE A 74 7.24 0.38 9.56
CA ILE A 74 8.66 0.67 9.69
C ILE A 74 8.90 2.01 9.01
N TYR A 75 9.38 2.98 9.78
CA TYR A 75 9.76 4.29 9.28
C TYR A 75 11.27 4.33 9.18
N LEU A 76 11.78 4.58 7.98
CA LEU A 76 13.21 4.74 7.71
C LEU A 76 13.47 6.20 7.35
N LEU A 77 14.37 6.82 8.10
CA LEU A 77 14.77 8.22 7.95
C LEU A 77 16.14 8.26 7.29
N ASN A 78 16.31 9.07 6.26
CA ASN A 78 17.60 9.29 5.62
C ASN A 78 18.19 10.63 6.02
N PHE A 79 19.46 10.59 6.47
CA PHE A 79 20.25 11.76 6.81
C PHE A 79 21.43 11.88 5.84
N GLU A 80 21.69 13.10 5.38
CA GLU A 80 22.88 13.42 4.58
C GLU A 80 23.58 14.66 5.13
N ALA A 81 24.88 14.54 5.44
CA ALA A 81 25.70 15.69 5.82
C ALA A 81 27.17 15.46 5.49
N THR A 82 27.98 16.53 5.43
CA THR A 82 29.42 16.43 5.20
C THR A 82 30.19 15.91 6.42
N ARG A 83 29.64 16.11 7.63
CA ARG A 83 30.25 15.71 8.91
C ARG A 83 29.32 14.78 9.69
N ARG A 84 29.90 13.78 10.35
CA ARG A 84 29.18 12.80 11.19
C ARG A 84 28.46 13.49 12.35
N ASP A 85 29.09 14.48 12.98
CA ASP A 85 28.50 15.24 14.11
C ASP A 85 27.17 15.88 13.75
N ASN A 86 27.03 16.40 12.53
CA ASN A 86 25.78 17.02 12.07
C ASN A 86 24.66 15.98 11.94
N ILE A 87 24.97 14.77 11.45
CA ILE A 87 23.99 13.68 11.38
C ILE A 87 23.52 13.29 12.80
N LEU A 88 24.47 13.19 13.74
CA LEU A 88 24.14 12.90 15.14
C LEU A 88 23.28 14.01 15.76
N GLN A 89 23.58 15.27 15.47
CA GLN A 89 22.77 16.41 15.92
C GLN A 89 21.35 16.35 15.34
N PHE A 90 21.20 16.08 14.04
CA PHE A 90 19.88 15.95 13.40
C PHE A 90 19.07 14.80 13.99
N LEU A 91 19.70 13.64 14.20
CA LEU A 91 19.06 12.52 14.86
C LEU A 91 18.60 12.87 16.28
N ASN A 92 19.42 13.57 17.06
CA ASN A 92 19.06 13.98 18.42
C ASN A 92 17.85 14.93 18.42
N ILE A 93 17.81 15.90 17.49
CA ILE A 93 16.66 16.82 17.35
C ILE A 93 15.40 16.03 16.99
N VAL A 94 15.49 15.10 16.02
CA VAL A 94 14.39 14.23 15.62
C VAL A 94 13.90 13.41 16.79
N HIS A 95 14.80 12.75 17.53
CA HIS A 95 14.45 11.91 18.66
C HIS A 95 13.73 12.68 19.77
N GLN A 96 14.26 13.85 20.14
CA GLN A 96 13.63 14.72 21.15
C GLN A 96 12.22 15.15 20.71
N ASN A 97 12.05 15.58 19.45
CA ASN A 97 10.74 15.98 18.95
C ASN A 97 9.72 14.83 18.92
N LEU A 98 10.15 13.62 18.58
CA LEU A 98 9.26 12.44 18.61
C LEU A 98 8.82 12.11 20.05
N ILE A 99 9.74 12.22 21.02
CA ILE A 99 9.45 12.00 22.45
C ILE A 99 8.53 13.08 23.02
N GLU A 100 8.85 14.36 22.80
CA GLU A 100 8.08 15.51 23.31
C GLU A 100 6.64 15.50 22.81
N LYS A 101 6.44 15.14 21.54
CA LYS A 101 5.11 14.98 20.94
C LYS A 101 4.39 13.69 21.37
N ARG A 102 5.02 12.88 22.24
CA ARG A 102 4.51 11.60 22.77
C ARG A 102 4.03 10.66 21.66
N LEU A 103 4.76 10.63 20.56
CA LEU A 103 4.46 9.73 19.45
C LEU A 103 4.96 8.35 19.88
N ASN A 104 4.06 7.36 19.96
CA ASN A 104 4.38 5.99 20.37
C ASN A 104 5.26 5.30 19.31
N CYS A 105 6.55 5.63 19.32
CA CYS A 105 7.54 5.21 18.34
C CYS A 105 8.70 4.54 19.06
N LYS A 106 9.09 3.34 18.60
CA LYS A 106 10.30 2.67 19.09
C LYS A 106 11.45 2.91 18.11
N ILE A 107 12.40 3.79 18.45
CA ILE A 107 13.64 3.94 17.68
C ILE A 107 14.52 2.70 17.91
N LEU A 108 15.05 2.13 16.83
CA LEU A 108 15.88 0.94 16.88
C LEU A 108 17.37 1.29 17.04
N GLU A 109 18.13 0.34 17.58
CA GLU A 109 19.57 0.44 17.77
C GLU A 109 20.29 -0.89 17.57
N GLY A 110 21.59 -0.83 17.29
CA GLY A 110 22.48 -1.98 17.25
C GLY A 110 21.99 -3.11 16.34
N SER A 111 22.01 -4.34 16.85
CA SER A 111 21.59 -5.53 16.11
C SER A 111 20.10 -5.50 15.72
N ALA A 112 19.24 -4.88 16.52
CA ALA A 112 17.82 -4.75 16.19
C ALA A 112 17.60 -3.81 14.99
N LEU A 113 18.36 -2.70 14.93
CA LEU A 113 18.36 -1.79 13.78
C LEU A 113 18.85 -2.51 12.52
N GLU A 114 19.98 -3.21 12.61
CA GLU A 114 20.57 -3.93 11.48
C GLU A 114 19.62 -5.00 10.92
N LYS A 115 19.11 -5.87 11.81
CA LYS A 115 18.15 -6.91 11.43
C LYS A 115 16.94 -6.31 10.74
N ARG A 116 16.40 -5.21 11.25
CA ARG A 116 15.22 -4.57 10.65
C ARG A 116 15.54 -3.89 9.31
N PHE A 117 16.71 -3.27 9.20
CA PHE A 117 17.15 -2.62 7.97
C PHE A 117 17.28 -3.64 6.83
N LEU A 118 17.88 -4.81 7.10
CA LEU A 118 18.06 -5.90 6.14
C LEU A 118 16.81 -6.78 5.92
N ALA A 119 15.80 -6.73 6.78
CA ALA A 119 14.62 -7.60 6.67
C ALA A 119 13.89 -7.54 5.31
N ILE A 120 14.07 -6.47 4.52
CA ILE A 120 13.50 -6.34 3.17
C ILE A 120 14.15 -7.27 2.13
N ILE A 121 15.36 -7.76 2.42
CA ILE A 121 16.10 -8.72 1.60
C ILE A 121 16.14 -10.12 2.24
N GLY A 122 15.38 -10.35 3.32
CA GLY A 122 15.31 -11.63 4.06
C GLY A 122 15.69 -11.51 5.54
N GLU A 123 15.14 -12.39 6.39
CA GLU A 123 15.38 -12.35 7.84
C GLU A 123 16.76 -12.91 8.28
N LYS A 124 17.39 -13.71 7.41
CA LYS A 124 18.66 -14.40 7.67
C LYS A 124 19.81 -13.90 6.78
N SER A 125 19.63 -12.76 6.13
CA SER A 125 20.61 -12.25 5.16
C SER A 125 21.92 -11.91 5.87
N SER A 126 22.98 -12.63 5.53
CA SER A 126 24.36 -12.26 5.86
C SER A 126 24.80 -11.08 4.98
N SER A 127 25.94 -10.45 5.31
CA SER A 127 26.50 -9.34 4.53
C SER A 127 26.91 -9.71 3.09
N GLU A 128 26.81 -10.99 2.72
CA GLU A 128 27.18 -11.53 1.41
C GLU A 128 25.94 -12.04 0.65
N VAL A 129 25.21 -11.11 0.03
CA VAL A 129 24.09 -11.43 -0.86
C VAL A 129 24.52 -11.26 -2.31
N ILE A 130 24.32 -12.28 -3.13
CA ILE A 130 24.49 -12.22 -4.58
C ILE A 130 23.18 -11.75 -5.19
N ILE A 131 23.24 -10.72 -6.04
CA ILE A 131 22.08 -10.14 -6.72
C ILE A 131 22.21 -10.40 -8.22
N LYS A 132 21.18 -11.00 -8.83
CA LYS A 132 21.12 -11.27 -10.27
C LYS A 132 19.78 -10.78 -10.84
N GLU A 133 19.80 -10.33 -12.08
CA GLU A 133 18.57 -10.13 -12.86
C GLU A 133 18.16 -11.47 -13.47
N GLN A 134 16.89 -11.85 -13.32
CA GLN A 134 16.34 -13.09 -13.89
C GLN A 134 14.91 -12.86 -14.36
N SER A 135 14.67 -12.99 -15.67
CA SER A 135 13.31 -12.99 -16.28
C SER A 135 12.38 -11.85 -15.82
N GLY A 136 12.91 -10.63 -15.67
CA GLY A 136 12.14 -9.46 -15.22
C GLY A 136 12.01 -9.31 -13.69
N SER A 137 12.56 -10.24 -12.92
CA SER A 137 12.67 -10.23 -11.47
C SER A 137 14.12 -9.98 -11.02
N THR A 138 14.32 -9.70 -9.74
CA THR A 138 15.63 -9.72 -9.10
C THR A 138 15.77 -10.92 -8.19
N LEU A 139 16.75 -11.77 -8.47
CA LEU A 139 17.12 -12.90 -7.64
C LEU A 139 18.14 -12.46 -6.58
N LEU A 140 17.86 -12.80 -5.33
CA LEU A 140 18.77 -12.70 -4.21
C LEU A 140 19.17 -14.10 -3.76
N GLU A 141 20.46 -14.39 -3.77
CA GLU A 141 21.02 -15.62 -3.22
C GLU A 141 21.86 -15.26 -1.99
N ALA A 142 21.49 -15.80 -0.83
CA ALA A 142 22.22 -15.64 0.41
C ALA A 142 22.34 -17.00 1.11
N ASP A 143 23.57 -17.47 1.31
CA ASP A 143 23.93 -18.76 1.90
C ASP A 143 23.14 -19.96 1.33
N ASN A 144 21.96 -20.25 1.90
CA ASN A 144 21.07 -21.37 1.55
C ASN A 144 19.63 -20.93 1.21
N HIS A 145 19.40 -19.64 0.96
CA HIS A 145 18.08 -19.10 0.65
C HIS A 145 18.13 -18.31 -0.65
N THR A 146 17.13 -18.56 -1.47
CA THR A 146 16.90 -17.85 -2.72
C THR A 146 15.59 -17.09 -2.61
N ILE A 147 15.63 -15.79 -2.88
CA ILE A 147 14.45 -14.94 -2.88
C ILE A 147 14.33 -14.28 -4.25
N LEU A 148 13.16 -14.41 -4.87
CA LEU A 148 12.82 -13.63 -6.05
C LEU A 148 12.04 -12.39 -5.63
N LEU A 149 12.46 -11.23 -6.13
CA LEU A 149 11.79 -9.96 -5.90
C LEU A 149 11.24 -9.42 -7.22
N ASP A 150 9.93 -9.19 -7.23
CA ASP A 150 9.25 -8.47 -8.30
C ASP A 150 8.85 -7.07 -7.83
N PHE A 151 9.06 -6.09 -8.70
CA PHE A 151 8.88 -4.69 -8.38
C PHE A 151 7.75 -4.10 -9.20
N PHE A 152 6.85 -3.38 -8.53
CA PHE A 152 5.70 -2.74 -9.16
C PHE A 152 5.60 -1.29 -8.69
N SER A 153 5.61 -0.34 -9.62
CA SER A 153 5.17 1.02 -9.29
C SER A 153 3.65 1.05 -9.16
N MET A 154 3.13 1.86 -8.26
CA MET A 154 1.69 2.04 -8.11
C MET A 154 1.24 3.36 -8.72
N LYS A 155 0.35 3.28 -9.69
CA LYS A 155 -0.35 4.44 -10.22
C LYS A 155 -1.47 4.81 -9.26
N LEU A 156 -1.54 6.07 -8.85
CA LEU A 156 -2.56 6.55 -7.88
C LEU A 156 -3.47 7.63 -8.47
N GLY A 157 -3.22 8.06 -9.72
CA GLY A 157 -3.92 9.18 -10.35
C GLY A 157 -5.43 9.01 -10.53
N PHE A 158 -5.95 7.79 -10.34
CA PHE A 158 -7.39 7.45 -10.44
C PHE A 158 -8.05 7.22 -9.08
N LEU A 159 -7.35 7.42 -7.96
CA LEU A 159 -7.93 7.23 -6.63
C LEU A 159 -8.78 8.44 -6.25
N ASP A 160 -10.09 8.30 -6.41
CA ASP A 160 -11.08 9.27 -5.91
C ASP A 160 -11.17 9.22 -4.38
N LYS A 161 -10.24 9.85 -3.65
CA LYS A 161 -10.22 9.97 -2.17
C LYS A 161 -10.74 8.73 -1.42
N ASN A 162 -10.38 7.54 -1.90
CA ASN A 162 -10.99 6.30 -1.43
C ASN A 162 -10.17 5.78 -0.25
N ILE A 163 -10.61 6.11 0.97
CA ILE A 163 -9.99 5.67 2.23
C ILE A 163 -9.84 4.13 2.29
N SER A 164 -10.72 3.40 1.59
CA SER A 164 -10.69 1.93 1.54
C SER A 164 -9.68 1.36 0.55
N PHE A 165 -9.03 2.17 -0.31
CA PHE A 165 -8.11 1.66 -1.33
C PHE A 165 -6.99 0.81 -0.73
N LEU A 166 -6.32 1.32 0.30
CA LEU A 166 -5.16 0.65 0.89
C LEU A 166 -5.56 -0.67 1.58
N PRO A 167 -6.60 -0.72 2.44
CA PRO A 167 -7.14 -1.97 2.96
C PRO A 167 -7.56 -2.97 1.86
N ASN A 168 -8.21 -2.49 0.79
CA ASN A 168 -8.69 -3.33 -0.30
C ASN A 168 -7.52 -3.93 -1.09
N PHE A 169 -6.51 -3.12 -1.43
CA PHE A 169 -5.30 -3.58 -2.09
C PHE A 169 -4.62 -4.68 -1.27
N ILE A 170 -4.44 -4.47 0.04
CA ILE A 170 -3.86 -5.48 0.94
C ILE A 170 -4.70 -6.78 0.92
N LYS A 171 -6.03 -6.67 0.99
CA LYS A 171 -6.94 -7.83 0.92
C LYS A 171 -6.79 -8.58 -0.41
N ILE A 172 -6.69 -7.87 -1.54
CA ILE A 172 -6.50 -8.46 -2.86
C ILE A 172 -5.18 -9.23 -2.94
N ILE A 173 -4.06 -8.62 -2.53
CA ILE A 173 -2.75 -9.28 -2.54
C ILE A 173 -2.76 -10.54 -1.66
N LYS A 174 -3.38 -10.47 -0.48
CA LYS A 174 -3.59 -11.64 0.40
C LYS A 174 -4.44 -12.73 -0.24
N ASN A 175 -5.53 -12.36 -0.92
CA ASN A 175 -6.42 -13.30 -1.60
C ASN A 175 -5.71 -14.04 -2.74
N PHE A 176 -4.77 -13.39 -3.42
CA PHE A 176 -3.88 -14.03 -4.39
C PHE A 176 -2.72 -14.80 -3.75
N GLN A 177 -2.70 -14.93 -2.43
CA GLN A 177 -1.66 -15.60 -1.65
C GLN A 177 -0.26 -15.03 -1.90
N LYS A 178 -0.18 -13.77 -2.34
CA LYS A 178 1.08 -13.09 -2.63
C LYS A 178 1.62 -12.42 -1.37
N LYS A 179 2.94 -12.29 -1.35
CA LYS A 179 3.75 -11.85 -0.22
C LYS A 179 4.56 -10.62 -0.64
N GLY A 180 4.78 -9.67 0.26
CA GLY A 180 5.55 -8.49 -0.12
C GLY A 180 5.48 -7.29 0.81
N PHE A 181 6.10 -6.22 0.35
CA PHE A 181 6.19 -4.94 1.03
C PHE A 181 5.52 -3.85 0.21
N LEU A 182 4.69 -3.06 0.88
CA LEU A 182 4.24 -1.78 0.37
C LEU A 182 5.09 -0.67 0.95
N ILE A 183 5.64 0.19 0.10
CA ILE A 183 6.59 1.23 0.50
C ILE A 183 6.17 2.58 -0.05
N PHE A 184 6.04 3.53 0.87
CA PHE A 184 5.78 4.94 0.60
C PHE A 184 7.09 5.69 0.80
N ASN A 185 7.65 6.32 -0.22
CA ASN A 185 8.83 7.16 -0.11
C ASN A 185 8.42 8.62 -0.24
N PHE A 186 8.83 9.46 0.72
CA PHE A 186 8.44 10.86 0.81
C PHE A 186 9.67 11.75 0.64
N ILE A 187 9.55 12.72 -0.26
CA ILE A 187 10.57 13.71 -0.56
C ILE A 187 9.97 15.11 -0.55
N ILE A 188 10.85 16.10 -0.40
CA ILE A 188 10.50 17.50 -0.67
C ILE A 188 11.04 17.89 -2.05
N ASP A 189 10.22 18.55 -2.85
CA ASP A 189 10.61 19.02 -4.17
C ASP A 189 11.21 20.44 -4.13
N ILE A 190 11.52 20.97 -5.31
CA ILE A 190 12.09 22.31 -5.47
C ILE A 190 11.13 23.44 -5.03
N ASN A 191 9.82 23.18 -5.03
CA ASN A 191 8.78 24.13 -4.64
C ASN A 191 8.44 24.02 -3.14
N HIS A 192 9.23 23.27 -2.37
CA HIS A 192 8.97 22.94 -0.97
C HIS A 192 7.67 22.15 -0.74
N GLU A 193 7.15 21.49 -1.78
CA GLU A 193 6.00 20.61 -1.69
C GLU A 193 6.44 19.19 -1.34
N ILE A 194 5.69 18.55 -0.45
CA ILE A 194 5.96 17.15 -0.11
C ILE A 194 5.29 16.27 -1.14
N LYS A 195 6.12 15.48 -1.78
CA LYS A 195 5.71 14.48 -2.76
C LYS A 195 6.04 13.09 -2.24
N PHE A 196 5.27 12.11 -2.66
CA PHE A 196 5.58 10.73 -2.36
C PHE A 196 5.40 9.83 -3.58
N CYS A 197 6.16 8.75 -3.63
CA CYS A 197 5.92 7.65 -4.54
C CYS A 197 5.51 6.41 -3.74
N LEU A 198 4.61 5.63 -4.32
CA LEU A 198 4.14 4.36 -3.74
C LEU A 198 4.54 3.22 -4.67
N TYR A 199 5.09 2.17 -4.09
CA TYR A 199 5.44 0.98 -4.83
C TYR A 199 5.24 -0.28 -3.99
N PHE A 200 5.00 -1.38 -4.69
CA PHE A 200 4.85 -2.70 -4.13
C PHE A 200 6.03 -3.57 -4.57
N THR A 201 6.61 -4.31 -3.64
CA THR A 201 7.61 -5.35 -3.92
C THR A 201 7.05 -6.69 -3.50
N GLU A 202 6.85 -7.58 -4.45
CA GLU A 202 6.45 -8.96 -4.20
C GLU A 202 7.68 -9.83 -3.91
N ILE A 203 7.52 -10.74 -2.96
CA ILE A 203 8.48 -11.80 -2.62
C ILE A 203 7.94 -13.09 -3.23
N ALA A 204 8.51 -13.51 -4.35
CA ALA A 204 8.19 -14.78 -5.00
C ALA A 204 9.05 -15.90 -4.40
N THR A 205 8.40 -17.01 -4.02
CA THR A 205 9.06 -18.21 -3.50
C THR A 205 9.38 -19.23 -4.60
N GLU A 206 8.65 -19.18 -5.72
CA GLU A 206 8.90 -19.97 -6.93
C GLU A 206 8.60 -19.10 -8.16
N ILE A 207 9.16 -19.43 -9.33
CA ILE A 207 8.75 -18.84 -10.61
C ILE A 207 7.39 -19.48 -10.97
N ASP A 208 6.35 -19.10 -10.24
CA ASP A 208 4.98 -19.49 -10.58
C ASP A 208 4.49 -18.56 -11.69
N GLU A 209 4.77 -18.94 -12.94
CA GLU A 209 4.36 -18.19 -14.14
C GLU A 209 2.84 -18.20 -14.35
N SER A 210 2.08 -18.99 -13.59
CA SER A 210 0.65 -19.21 -13.86
C SER A 210 -0.21 -17.97 -13.64
N VAL A 211 0.22 -17.02 -12.77
CA VAL A 211 -0.57 -15.82 -12.43
C VAL A 211 0.33 -14.60 -12.18
N SER A 212 0.36 -13.66 -13.14
CA SER A 212 1.01 -12.35 -12.99
C SER A 212 0.24 -11.46 -12.00
N THR A 213 0.88 -11.08 -10.88
CA THR A 213 0.29 -10.19 -9.86
C THR A 213 -0.19 -8.87 -10.44
N GLU A 214 0.58 -8.27 -11.34
CA GLU A 214 0.17 -7.06 -12.06
C GLU A 214 -1.13 -7.28 -12.81
N ARG A 215 -1.21 -8.35 -13.60
CA ARG A 215 -2.39 -8.68 -14.39
C ARG A 215 -3.59 -8.93 -13.48
N SER A 216 -3.45 -9.78 -12.47
CA SER A 216 -4.54 -10.14 -11.57
C SER A 216 -5.07 -8.96 -10.78
N VAL A 217 -4.20 -8.10 -10.24
CA VAL A 217 -4.64 -6.90 -9.51
C VAL A 217 -5.32 -5.91 -10.44
N ASN A 218 -4.75 -5.67 -11.63
CA ASN A 218 -5.29 -4.70 -12.58
C ASN A 218 -6.62 -5.17 -13.19
N GLU A 219 -6.73 -6.45 -13.56
CA GLU A 219 -7.99 -7.07 -14.02
C GLU A 219 -9.04 -7.03 -12.91
N PHE A 220 -8.65 -7.40 -11.68
CA PHE A 220 -9.54 -7.38 -10.52
C PHE A 220 -10.11 -5.99 -10.26
N LEU A 221 -9.28 -4.94 -10.34
CA LEU A 221 -9.69 -3.56 -10.13
C LEU A 221 -10.32 -2.93 -11.38
N SER A 222 -10.16 -3.54 -12.56
CA SER A 222 -10.52 -2.98 -13.87
C SER A 222 -9.88 -1.61 -14.16
N ILE A 223 -8.68 -1.39 -13.61
CA ILE A 223 -7.86 -0.18 -13.75
C ILE A 223 -6.37 -0.55 -13.61
N THR A 224 -5.48 0.18 -14.29
CA THR A 224 -4.03 -0.03 -14.19
C THR A 224 -3.50 0.56 -12.89
N VAL A 225 -3.43 -0.26 -11.85
CA VAL A 225 -2.90 0.13 -10.53
C VAL A 225 -1.44 -0.23 -10.38
N LEU A 226 -1.07 -1.45 -10.75
CA LEU A 226 0.29 -1.92 -10.76
C LEU A 226 0.87 -1.77 -12.16
N GLU A 227 2.12 -1.34 -12.22
CA GLU A 227 2.95 -1.45 -13.42
C GLU A 227 4.28 -2.07 -13.03
N ARG A 228 4.63 -3.22 -13.63
CA ARG A 228 5.88 -3.92 -13.33
C ARG A 228 7.09 -3.08 -13.75
N LYS A 229 8.11 -3.05 -12.91
CA LYS A 229 9.37 -2.35 -13.13
C LYS A 229 10.53 -3.33 -13.06
N ILE A 230 11.37 -3.32 -14.08
CA ILE A 230 12.63 -4.08 -14.08
C ILE A 230 13.68 -3.24 -13.38
N LEU A 231 14.04 -3.64 -12.16
CA LEU A 231 15.07 -2.94 -11.39
C LEU A 231 16.46 -3.43 -11.83
N LYS A 232 17.23 -2.54 -12.47
CA LYS A 232 18.62 -2.83 -12.81
C LYS A 232 19.43 -3.10 -11.54
N ILE A 233 20.36 -4.06 -11.53
CA ILE A 233 21.19 -4.41 -10.35
C ILE A 233 21.85 -3.16 -9.73
N LYS A 234 22.36 -2.27 -10.58
CA LYS A 234 23.00 -1.02 -10.13
C LYS A 234 22.06 -0.12 -9.33
N ASN A 235 20.75 -0.23 -9.50
CA ASN A 235 19.73 0.55 -8.80
C ASN A 235 19.14 -0.20 -7.60
N PHE A 236 19.61 -1.40 -7.29
CA PHE A 236 19.10 -2.18 -6.15
C PHE A 236 19.28 -1.45 -4.81
N TYR A 237 20.32 -0.61 -4.68
CA TYR A 237 20.48 0.23 -3.49
C TYR A 237 19.28 1.17 -3.26
N ASN A 238 18.54 1.58 -4.30
CA ASN A 238 17.33 2.39 -4.12
C ASN A 238 16.25 1.60 -3.39
N PHE A 239 16.12 0.30 -3.68
CA PHE A 239 15.22 -0.58 -2.96
C PHE A 239 15.71 -0.80 -1.52
N LEU A 240 16.99 -1.10 -1.32
CA LEU A 240 17.59 -1.27 0.01
C LEU A 240 17.46 0.00 0.86
N TRP A 241 17.58 1.18 0.28
CA TRP A 241 17.44 2.45 0.99
C TRP A 241 16.00 2.98 1.00
N ARG A 242 15.05 2.28 0.38
CA ARG A 242 13.66 2.70 0.23
C ARG A 242 13.52 4.08 -0.41
N ARG A 243 14.40 4.42 -1.37
CA ARG A 243 14.47 5.69 -2.09
C ARG A 243 13.44 5.82 -3.24
N GLY A 244 12.68 4.75 -3.51
CA GLY A 244 11.75 4.68 -4.62
C GLY A 244 12.34 3.95 -5.84
N ILE A 245 11.47 3.24 -6.57
CA ILE A 245 11.81 2.48 -7.79
C ILE A 245 11.20 3.11 -9.06
N SER A 246 10.41 4.18 -8.91
CA SER A 246 9.76 4.92 -9.98
C SER A 246 9.99 6.43 -9.79
N ASN A 247 9.85 7.19 -10.88
CA ASN A 247 9.81 8.64 -10.88
C ASN A 247 8.37 9.20 -10.78
N ASP A 248 7.38 8.33 -10.59
CA ASP A 248 5.97 8.72 -10.42
C ASP A 248 5.76 9.25 -8.99
N TYR A 249 5.70 10.57 -8.87
CA TYR A 249 5.49 11.26 -7.61
C TYR A 249 4.14 11.96 -7.57
N TYR A 250 3.49 11.88 -6.40
CA TYR A 250 2.20 12.48 -6.14
C TYR A 250 2.30 13.50 -5.01
N LEU A 251 1.55 14.60 -5.09
CA LEU A 251 1.45 15.56 -4.00
C LEU A 251 0.79 14.90 -2.79
N LEU A 252 1.45 14.94 -1.64
CA LEU A 252 0.96 14.27 -0.43
C LEU A 252 -0.43 14.76 -0.01
N ASN A 253 -0.71 16.06 -0.15
CA ASN A 253 -2.00 16.64 0.24
C ASN A 253 -3.19 15.97 -0.45
N SER A 254 -3.01 15.50 -1.69
CA SER A 254 -4.05 14.80 -2.44
C SER A 254 -4.33 13.38 -1.92
N PHE A 255 -3.44 12.83 -1.09
CA PHE A 255 -3.46 11.43 -0.65
C PHE A 255 -3.31 11.25 0.87
N LEU A 256 -3.53 12.31 1.67
CA LEU A 256 -3.47 12.21 3.14
C LEU A 256 -4.44 11.15 3.69
N PHE A 257 -5.56 10.92 3.00
CA PHE A 257 -6.55 9.90 3.31
C PHE A 257 -5.97 8.47 3.39
N LEU A 258 -4.83 8.19 2.75
CA LEU A 258 -4.15 6.89 2.85
C LEU A 258 -3.56 6.62 4.24
N PHE A 259 -3.38 7.67 5.05
CA PHE A 259 -2.77 7.64 6.38
C PHE A 259 -3.75 8.05 7.49
N GLU A 260 -5.00 8.32 7.13
CA GLU A 260 -6.11 8.57 8.04
C GLU A 260 -6.69 7.24 8.49
N TYR A 261 -6.05 6.62 9.48
CA TYR A 261 -6.61 5.49 10.20
C TYR A 261 -6.66 5.85 11.68
N ASP A 262 -7.67 6.64 12.05
CA ASP A 262 -8.08 6.84 13.44
C ASP A 262 -9.61 6.97 13.44
N GLY A 263 -10.30 5.88 13.81
CA GLY A 263 -11.68 5.90 14.31
C GLY A 263 -12.67 6.82 13.59
N VAL A 264 -12.74 6.78 12.26
CA VAL A 264 -13.82 7.44 11.52
C VAL A 264 -15.13 6.87 12.03
N ASN A 265 -16.00 7.73 12.59
CA ASN A 265 -17.40 7.40 12.87
C ASN A 265 -17.96 6.73 11.61
N GLU A 266 -18.11 5.41 11.66
CA GLU A 266 -18.49 4.65 10.47
C GLU A 266 -19.80 5.20 9.95
N SER A 267 -19.77 5.68 8.70
CA SER A 267 -20.99 6.08 8.02
C SER A 267 -21.95 4.88 8.04
N ASN A 268 -23.26 5.15 8.07
CA ASN A 268 -24.27 4.09 8.09
C ASN A 268 -24.09 3.09 6.92
N ILE A 269 -23.56 3.57 5.78
CA ILE A 269 -23.18 2.73 4.63
C ILE A 269 -22.07 1.72 5.00
N ILE A 270 -21.00 2.16 5.66
CA ILE A 270 -19.88 1.29 6.03
C ILE A 270 -20.33 0.22 7.03
N LYS A 271 -21.14 0.60 8.03
CA LYS A 271 -21.71 -0.33 9.02
C LYS A 271 -22.58 -1.38 8.35
N PHE A 272 -23.52 -0.91 7.52
CA PHE A 272 -24.41 -1.79 6.76
C PHE A 272 -23.62 -2.77 5.89
N ASN A 273 -22.69 -2.27 5.07
CA ASN A 273 -21.89 -3.12 4.20
C ASN A 273 -20.99 -4.09 4.99
N ARG A 274 -20.53 -3.73 6.19
CA ARG A 274 -19.74 -4.65 7.02
C ARG A 274 -20.62 -5.79 7.56
N ASN A 275 -21.81 -5.48 8.05
CA ASN A 275 -22.76 -6.51 8.49
C ASN A 275 -23.13 -7.43 7.32
N PHE A 276 -23.39 -6.86 6.15
CA PHE A 276 -23.70 -7.63 4.95
C PHE A 276 -22.55 -8.53 4.51
N GLU A 277 -21.31 -8.05 4.54
CA GLU A 277 -20.11 -8.86 4.30
C GLU A 277 -19.93 -9.98 5.32
N GLN A 278 -20.24 -9.73 6.60
CA GLN A 278 -20.18 -10.73 7.65
C GLN A 278 -21.19 -11.84 7.38
N ASN A 279 -22.44 -11.49 7.06
CA ASN A 279 -23.48 -12.46 6.70
C ASN A 279 -23.03 -13.32 5.51
N LEU A 280 -22.45 -12.70 4.46
CA LEU A 280 -21.89 -13.42 3.30
C LEU A 280 -20.77 -14.39 3.70
N SER A 281 -19.91 -13.99 4.64
CA SER A 281 -18.79 -14.81 5.09
C SER A 281 -19.24 -16.01 5.91
N GLU A 282 -20.27 -15.85 6.76
CA GLU A 282 -20.84 -16.92 7.59
C GLU A 282 -21.39 -18.07 6.75
N ILE A 283 -21.83 -17.78 5.53
CA ILE A 283 -22.32 -18.74 4.54
C ILE A 283 -21.29 -19.04 3.43
N HIS A 284 -20.01 -18.71 3.65
CA HIS A 284 -18.89 -19.00 2.75
C HIS A 284 -18.98 -18.40 1.34
N ILE A 285 -19.70 -17.30 1.18
CA ILE A 285 -19.78 -16.56 -0.08
C ILE A 285 -18.64 -15.55 -0.14
N LYS A 286 -17.84 -15.62 -1.20
CA LYS A 286 -16.71 -14.70 -1.39
C LYS A 286 -17.21 -13.31 -1.79
N SER A 287 -16.82 -12.31 -1.00
CA SER A 287 -17.12 -10.90 -1.28
C SER A 287 -15.90 -9.99 -1.16
N ILE A 288 -15.85 -8.95 -1.99
CA ILE A 288 -14.78 -7.97 -2.04
C ILE A 288 -15.36 -6.57 -2.19
N ARG A 289 -15.01 -5.68 -1.26
CA ARG A 289 -15.38 -4.27 -1.30
C ARG A 289 -14.51 -3.51 -2.29
N PHE A 290 -15.11 -2.74 -3.19
CA PHE A 290 -14.40 -1.84 -4.09
C PHE A 290 -14.31 -0.41 -3.52
N SER A 291 -15.42 0.06 -2.93
CA SER A 291 -15.53 1.36 -2.28
C SER A 291 -16.50 1.26 -1.10
N GLU A 292 -16.64 2.34 -0.32
CA GLU A 292 -17.56 2.36 0.83
C GLU A 292 -18.97 1.89 0.48
N ASN A 293 -19.42 2.18 -0.74
CA ASN A 293 -20.75 1.92 -1.27
C ASN A 293 -20.82 0.80 -2.30
N LEU A 294 -19.72 0.13 -2.67
CA LEU A 294 -19.73 -0.87 -3.75
C LEU A 294 -19.05 -2.17 -3.31
N LEU A 295 -19.82 -3.25 -3.34
CA LEU A 295 -19.41 -4.60 -2.96
C LEU A 295 -19.54 -5.54 -4.15
N PHE A 296 -18.60 -6.46 -4.30
CA PHE A 296 -18.60 -7.48 -5.34
C PHE A 296 -18.73 -8.86 -4.73
N ILE A 297 -19.58 -9.70 -5.30
CA ILE A 297 -19.94 -11.00 -4.71
C ILE A 297 -19.87 -12.07 -5.79
N SER A 298 -19.23 -13.20 -5.47
CA SER A 298 -19.17 -14.40 -6.32
C SER A 298 -18.80 -14.16 -7.79
N GLN A 299 -18.02 -13.12 -8.08
CA GLN A 299 -17.53 -12.76 -9.42
C GLN A 299 -18.56 -12.28 -10.45
N ASN A 300 -19.85 -12.26 -10.13
CA ASN A 300 -20.91 -11.90 -11.08
C ASN A 300 -21.87 -10.82 -10.57
N PHE A 301 -21.81 -10.48 -9.27
CA PHE A 301 -22.78 -9.61 -8.63
C PHE A 301 -22.12 -8.35 -8.09
N LEU A 302 -22.75 -7.21 -8.35
CA LEU A 302 -22.31 -5.90 -7.88
C LEU A 302 -23.38 -5.30 -6.96
N PHE A 303 -23.05 -5.04 -5.71
CA PHE A 303 -23.92 -4.47 -4.69
C PHE A 303 -23.56 -3.01 -4.46
N LEU A 304 -24.44 -2.10 -4.88
CA LEU A 304 -24.34 -0.67 -4.70
C LEU A 304 -25.23 -0.21 -3.53
N THR A 305 -24.62 0.23 -2.44
CA THR A 305 -25.32 0.73 -1.24
C THR A 305 -25.11 2.23 -1.08
N LEU A 306 -26.17 3.03 -1.17
CA LEU A 306 -26.11 4.48 -1.03
C LEU A 306 -26.96 4.97 0.15
N GLN A 307 -26.55 6.08 0.78
CA GLN A 307 -27.38 6.71 1.82
C GLN A 307 -28.58 7.45 1.22
N THR A 308 -28.39 8.13 0.08
CA THR A 308 -29.40 8.94 -0.61
C THR A 308 -29.33 8.69 -2.11
N LEU A 309 -30.39 9.05 -2.85
CA LEU A 309 -30.43 8.92 -4.30
C LEU A 309 -29.37 9.83 -4.93
N ARG A 310 -28.48 9.23 -5.73
CA ARG A 310 -27.49 9.94 -6.56
C ARG A 310 -27.60 9.45 -7.99
N ALA A 311 -28.54 10.02 -8.73
CA ALA A 311 -28.94 9.52 -10.05
C ALA A 311 -27.76 9.40 -11.04
N GLU A 312 -26.96 10.46 -11.19
CA GLU A 312 -25.78 10.45 -12.08
C GLU A 312 -24.76 9.36 -11.69
N TYR A 313 -24.52 9.19 -10.39
CA TYR A 313 -23.59 8.17 -9.91
C TYR A 313 -24.10 6.75 -10.18
N ILE A 314 -25.39 6.51 -9.93
CA ILE A 314 -26.04 5.23 -10.24
C ILE A 314 -25.94 4.95 -11.74
N GLN A 315 -26.24 5.93 -12.59
CA GLN A 315 -26.14 5.81 -14.04
C GLN A 315 -24.72 5.44 -14.48
N ASN A 316 -23.69 6.14 -13.97
CA ASN A 316 -22.29 5.84 -14.28
C ASN A 316 -21.88 4.41 -13.89
N VAL A 317 -22.35 3.92 -12.73
CA VAL A 317 -22.11 2.54 -12.31
C VAL A 317 -22.80 1.56 -13.27
N ILE A 318 -24.06 1.82 -13.62
CA ILE A 318 -24.83 0.99 -14.54
C ILE A 318 -24.15 0.91 -15.91
N GLU A 319 -23.87 2.05 -16.54
CA GLU A 319 -23.24 2.11 -17.86
C GLU A 319 -21.91 1.36 -17.91
N LYS A 320 -21.13 1.45 -16.83
CA LYS A 320 -19.82 0.81 -16.75
C LYS A 320 -19.88 -0.71 -16.53
N TYR A 321 -20.90 -1.20 -15.83
CA TYR A 321 -20.87 -2.55 -15.24
C TYR A 321 -22.02 -3.48 -15.67
N ILE A 322 -23.12 -2.97 -16.22
CA ILE A 322 -24.34 -3.77 -16.51
C ILE A 322 -24.12 -4.90 -17.52
N SER A 323 -23.14 -4.76 -18.42
CA SER A 323 -22.79 -5.78 -19.42
C SER A 323 -22.02 -6.96 -18.84
N LYS A 324 -21.47 -6.82 -17.62
CA LYS A 324 -20.60 -7.82 -16.98
C LYS A 324 -21.20 -8.40 -15.71
N PHE A 325 -22.06 -7.64 -15.03
CA PHE A 325 -22.50 -7.95 -13.68
C PHE A 325 -23.99 -7.74 -13.52
N PHE A 326 -24.58 -8.56 -12.66
CA PHE A 326 -25.92 -8.33 -12.14
C PHE A 326 -25.82 -7.33 -10.97
N ILE A 327 -26.51 -6.20 -11.07
CA ILE A 327 -26.34 -5.05 -10.19
C ILE A 327 -27.51 -4.97 -9.21
N TYR A 328 -27.20 -5.04 -7.92
CA TYR A 328 -28.13 -4.75 -6.85
C TYR A 328 -27.94 -3.32 -6.36
N ILE A 329 -29.03 -2.56 -6.23
CA ILE A 329 -29.02 -1.18 -5.74
C ILE A 329 -29.83 -1.09 -4.46
N ILE A 330 -29.23 -0.55 -3.41
CA ILE A 330 -29.83 -0.34 -2.09
C ILE A 330 -29.70 1.14 -1.73
N ILE A 331 -30.83 1.79 -1.40
CA ILE A 331 -30.85 3.16 -0.87
C ILE A 331 -31.30 3.11 0.58
N LEU A 332 -30.40 3.39 1.54
CA LEU A 332 -30.66 3.26 2.97
C LEU A 332 -31.72 4.25 3.48
N ASN A 333 -31.87 5.42 2.85
CA ASN A 333 -32.94 6.36 3.16
C ASN A 333 -34.25 5.96 2.47
N LYS A 334 -35.29 5.67 3.25
CA LYS A 334 -36.61 5.25 2.76
C LYS A 334 -37.25 6.22 1.77
N LEU A 335 -37.20 7.54 2.01
CA LEU A 335 -37.80 8.52 1.09
C LEU A 335 -37.06 8.57 -0.25
N GLU A 336 -35.75 8.38 -0.24
CA GLU A 336 -34.93 8.36 -1.44
C GLU A 336 -35.06 7.05 -2.21
N TYR A 337 -35.24 5.93 -1.51
CA TYR A 337 -35.59 4.64 -2.10
C TYR A 337 -36.92 4.73 -2.89
N GLU A 338 -37.95 5.33 -2.30
CA GLU A 338 -39.25 5.54 -2.97
C GLU A 338 -39.13 6.44 -4.21
N LYS A 339 -38.17 7.37 -4.24
CA LYS A 339 -37.88 8.18 -5.43
C LYS A 339 -37.21 7.34 -6.52
N LEU A 340 -36.28 6.44 -6.17
CA LEU A 340 -35.62 5.54 -7.10
C LEU A 340 -36.63 4.62 -7.81
N LEU A 341 -37.60 4.07 -7.07
CA LEU A 341 -38.65 3.20 -7.63
C LEU A 341 -39.52 3.91 -8.68
N LYS A 342 -39.64 5.24 -8.62
CA LYS A 342 -40.41 6.01 -9.61
C LYS A 342 -39.69 6.17 -10.95
N ILE A 343 -38.41 5.79 -11.03
CA ILE A 343 -37.60 5.87 -12.25
C ILE A 343 -37.87 4.61 -13.10
N ARG A 344 -38.86 4.73 -14.00
CA ARG A 344 -39.34 3.62 -14.86
C ARG A 344 -38.26 2.95 -15.71
N SER A 345 -37.17 3.64 -16.04
CA SER A 345 -36.11 3.10 -16.89
C SER A 345 -35.24 2.03 -16.22
N LEU A 346 -35.25 1.94 -14.89
CA LEU A 346 -34.45 0.96 -14.14
C LEU A 346 -35.15 -0.40 -14.04
N GLU A 347 -36.49 -0.40 -13.93
CA GLU A 347 -37.28 -1.64 -13.85
C GLU A 347 -37.24 -2.45 -15.15
N SER A 348 -36.97 -1.81 -16.29
CA SER A 348 -36.87 -2.46 -17.60
C SER A 348 -35.54 -3.19 -17.84
N LEU A 349 -34.55 -3.08 -16.94
CA LEU A 349 -33.22 -3.66 -17.12
C LEU A 349 -33.09 -4.98 -16.38
N GLU A 350 -33.05 -6.10 -17.12
CA GLU A 350 -33.04 -7.46 -16.56
C GLU A 350 -31.90 -7.75 -15.58
N ASN A 351 -30.76 -7.07 -15.74
CA ASN A 351 -29.57 -7.26 -14.89
C ASN A 351 -29.51 -6.30 -13.70
N ILE A 352 -30.60 -5.60 -13.38
CA ILE A 352 -30.66 -4.68 -12.25
C ILE A 352 -31.79 -5.08 -11.31
N GLN A 353 -31.47 -5.11 -10.01
CA GLN A 353 -32.47 -5.30 -8.97
C GLN A 353 -32.33 -4.21 -7.90
N ILE A 354 -33.45 -3.55 -7.59
CA ILE A 354 -33.52 -2.58 -6.52
C ILE A 354 -34.03 -3.30 -5.27
N LEU A 355 -33.24 -3.33 -4.20
CA LEU A 355 -33.61 -3.97 -2.94
C LEU A 355 -33.99 -2.94 -1.89
N ASN A 356 -35.03 -3.26 -1.12
CA ASN A 356 -35.34 -2.50 0.08
C ASN A 356 -34.28 -2.78 1.15
N PRO A 357 -33.74 -1.77 1.85
CA PRO A 357 -32.78 -1.98 2.94
C PRO A 357 -33.25 -2.98 4.00
N ASN A 358 -34.56 -2.99 4.29
CA ASN A 358 -35.14 -3.88 5.30
C ASN A 358 -35.30 -5.34 4.82
N GLN A 359 -35.18 -5.59 3.51
CA GLN A 359 -35.26 -6.94 2.93
C GLN A 359 -33.89 -7.62 2.85
N VAL A 360 -32.83 -6.94 3.28
CA VAL A 360 -31.45 -7.43 3.14
C VAL A 360 -31.14 -8.48 4.19
N ASP A 361 -31.72 -8.36 5.39
CA ASP A 361 -31.59 -9.35 6.46
C ASP A 361 -32.32 -10.65 6.11
N ASP A 362 -33.40 -10.56 5.32
CA ASP A 362 -34.19 -11.70 4.83
C ASP A 362 -33.77 -12.15 3.41
N PHE A 363 -32.69 -11.59 2.86
CA PHE A 363 -32.27 -11.90 1.50
C PHE A 363 -31.80 -13.35 1.38
N ASP A 364 -32.34 -14.10 0.42
CA ASP A 364 -31.86 -15.46 0.14
C ASP A 364 -30.48 -15.40 -0.53
N PHE A 365 -29.45 -15.43 0.30
CA PHE A 365 -28.06 -15.42 -0.16
C PHE A 365 -27.67 -16.66 -1.00
N SER A 366 -28.50 -17.71 -1.05
CA SER A 366 -28.28 -18.84 -1.96
C SER A 366 -28.38 -18.44 -3.43
N VAL A 367 -28.96 -17.28 -3.74
CA VAL A 367 -28.96 -16.71 -5.09
C VAL A 367 -27.54 -16.49 -5.63
N PHE A 368 -26.54 -16.25 -4.76
CA PHE A 368 -25.15 -16.08 -5.19
C PHE A 368 -24.38 -17.39 -5.43
N THR A 369 -24.98 -18.54 -5.11
CA THR A 369 -24.37 -19.86 -5.28
C THR A 369 -25.06 -20.70 -6.36
N ARG A 370 -26.30 -20.35 -6.73
CA ARG A 370 -27.02 -20.98 -7.85
C ARG A 370 -26.37 -20.59 -9.18
N ARG A 371 -25.64 -21.53 -9.79
CA ARG A 371 -25.18 -21.43 -11.18
C ARG A 371 -26.42 -21.26 -12.08
N ARG A 372 -26.53 -20.13 -12.77
CA ARG A 372 -27.28 -20.03 -14.02
C ARG A 372 -26.32 -20.24 -15.18
#